data_AF-A0A7R9TVA4-F1
#
_entry.id   AF-A0A7R9TVA4-F1
#
_cell.length_a   1.000
_cell.length_b   1.000
_cell.length_c   1.000
_cell.angle_alpha   90.00
_cell.angle_beta   90.00
_cell.angle_gamma   90.00
#
_symmetry.space_group_name_H-M   'P 1'
#
loop_
_entity.id
_entity.type
_entity.pdbx_description
1 polymer ?
#
loop_
_entity_poly.entity_id
_entity_poly.type
_entity_poly.pdbx_seq_one_letter_code
_entity_poly.pdbx_strand_id
1 'polypeptide(L)'
;RRRVGGAMASEAAAPSSPAQPAASAGPSTPPRSEQVIKYTYIASEERWEEESGRVRVRPEVFARGGMRSCFPCDDIDSEGGATKAVLKLFHDDVPALLRGGNAVCDPKEYFLESMCSAVADTYAQSFNREAARAGGVAAGVAVAFVPVSVVYLIERPGRVFGTVEPMLVGSYKKHSDNDGHRDRLGEDGEDEVAQAFSYFSYVRSNNLLMVCDIQGVPGGAYTDPQVHSWDGNGFGAGNNGRQGMERFLASFSYNLLCEALQLPRAKEETDEEMAKRLQEVEVQTAREDNDWTTARYQDTLDQFMRL
;
A
#
# COMPACT_ATOMS: atom_id res chain seq x y z
N ARG A 1 -33.84 41.18 -6.09
CA ARG A 1 -32.39 41.27 -5.82
C ARG A 1 -32.07 40.35 -4.63
N ARG A 2 -31.72 39.09 -4.90
CA ARG A 2 -31.39 38.07 -3.87
C ARG A 2 -29.92 38.21 -3.49
N ARG A 3 -29.62 38.17 -2.18
CA ARG A 3 -28.27 38.12 -1.60
C ARG A 3 -27.61 36.79 -1.96
N VAL A 4 -26.38 36.87 -2.46
CA VAL A 4 -25.47 35.74 -2.66
C VAL A 4 -24.77 35.48 -1.31
N GLY A 5 -24.91 34.27 -0.79
CA GLY A 5 -24.13 33.78 0.35
C GLY A 5 -22.78 33.28 -0.14
N GLY A 6 -21.70 33.85 0.37
CA GLY A 6 -20.34 33.35 0.19
C GLY A 6 -20.15 32.12 1.08
N ALA A 7 -19.78 31.00 0.47
CA ALA A 7 -19.27 29.83 1.18
C ALA A 7 -17.86 30.14 1.66
N MET A 8 -17.62 30.05 2.97
CA MET A 8 -16.27 30.05 3.53
C MET A 8 -15.58 28.74 3.14
N ALA A 9 -14.45 28.85 2.46
CA ALA A 9 -13.52 27.74 2.30
C ALA A 9 -12.84 27.52 3.66
N SER A 10 -12.97 26.31 4.22
CA SER A 10 -12.16 25.89 5.37
C SER A 10 -10.77 25.50 4.87
N GLU A 11 -9.77 26.36 5.12
CA GLU A 11 -8.36 26.02 5.00
C GLU A 11 -8.04 24.87 5.97
N ALA A 12 -7.80 23.68 5.43
CA ALA A 12 -7.18 22.60 6.18
C ALA A 12 -5.70 22.95 6.38
N ALA A 13 -5.31 23.20 7.62
CA ALA A 13 -3.93 23.49 8.00
C ALA A 13 -3.03 22.27 7.73
N ALA A 14 -1.90 22.51 7.05
CA ALA A 14 -0.86 21.51 6.85
C ALA A 14 -0.32 20.97 8.20
N PRO A 15 -0.01 19.66 8.30
CA PRO A 15 0.58 19.11 9.52
C PRO A 15 1.98 19.69 9.74
N SER A 16 2.19 20.28 10.91
CA SER A 16 3.51 20.74 11.36
C SER A 16 4.44 19.55 11.58
N SER A 17 5.67 19.61 11.03
CA SER A 17 6.73 18.63 11.26
C SER A 17 6.93 18.31 12.74
N PRO A 18 7.14 17.04 13.14
CA PRO A 18 7.42 16.74 14.53
C PRO A 18 8.84 17.17 14.87
N ALA A 19 8.96 18.12 15.81
CA ALA A 19 10.21 18.37 16.51
C ALA A 19 10.70 17.08 17.19
N GLN A 20 11.99 16.78 17.06
CA GLN A 20 12.62 15.65 17.76
C GLN A 20 12.34 15.74 19.28
N PRO A 21 11.93 14.65 19.95
CA PRO A 21 11.74 14.69 21.38
C PRO A 21 13.10 14.88 22.08
N ALA A 22 13.16 15.89 22.95
CA ALA A 22 14.24 16.05 23.90
C ALA A 22 14.36 14.77 24.76
N ALA A 23 15.55 14.20 24.80
CA ALA A 23 15.85 13.00 25.58
C ALA A 23 15.80 13.32 27.08
N SER A 24 14.68 13.01 27.74
CA SER A 24 14.64 12.84 29.20
C SER A 24 13.56 11.85 29.63
N ALA A 25 13.96 10.60 29.88
CA ALA A 25 13.27 9.70 30.79
C ALA A 25 14.28 8.67 31.31
N GLY A 26 14.37 8.51 32.63
CA GLY A 26 15.20 7.47 33.27
C GLY A 26 14.76 6.05 32.90
N PRO A 27 15.43 5.00 33.41
CA PRO A 27 15.16 3.63 33.00
C PRO A 27 13.80 3.17 33.53
N SER A 28 12.73 3.41 32.77
CA SER A 28 11.47 2.71 32.94
C SER A 28 11.70 1.26 32.56
N THR A 29 11.41 0.31 33.45
CA THR A 29 11.38 -1.11 33.11
C THR A 29 10.58 -1.28 31.82
N PRO A 30 11.16 -1.90 30.77
CA PRO A 30 10.47 -2.04 29.51
C PRO A 30 9.14 -2.80 29.73
N PRO A 31 8.07 -2.41 29.03
CA PRO A 31 6.79 -3.08 29.16
C PRO A 31 6.95 -4.59 28.89
N ARG A 32 6.11 -5.39 29.56
CA ARG A 32 6.08 -6.84 29.35
C ARG A 32 5.67 -7.14 27.90
N SER A 33 6.24 -8.19 27.30
CA SER A 33 5.70 -8.72 26.04
C SER A 33 4.44 -9.55 26.27
N GLU A 34 3.49 -9.42 25.37
CA GLU A 34 2.22 -10.14 25.37
C GLU A 34 2.11 -11.04 24.14
N GLN A 35 1.36 -12.14 24.26
CA GLN A 35 1.08 -13.03 23.14
C GLN A 35 0.10 -12.40 22.15
N VAL A 36 0.30 -12.73 20.88
CA VAL A 36 -0.57 -12.33 19.77
C VAL A 36 -0.78 -13.50 18.81
N ILE A 37 -1.87 -13.43 18.06
CA ILE A 37 -1.98 -14.15 16.78
C ILE A 37 -1.72 -13.14 15.68
N LYS A 38 -0.77 -13.45 14.79
CA LYS A 38 -0.35 -12.64 13.66
C LYS A 38 -0.91 -13.23 12.38
N TYR A 39 -1.52 -12.39 11.55
CA TYR A 39 -2.08 -12.75 10.26
C TYR A 39 -1.33 -11.99 9.17
N THR A 40 -0.77 -12.71 8.20
CA THR A 40 -0.08 -12.13 7.05
C THR A 40 -0.76 -12.60 5.78
N TYR A 41 -1.11 -11.68 4.89
CA TYR A 41 -1.71 -12.02 3.62
C TYR A 41 -0.64 -12.35 2.58
N ILE A 42 -0.70 -13.55 2.00
CA ILE A 42 0.19 -14.01 0.94
C ILE A 42 -0.54 -13.83 -0.39
N ALA A 43 -0.30 -12.68 -1.05
CA ALA A 43 -1.06 -12.28 -2.24
C ALA A 43 -0.93 -13.26 -3.41
N SER A 44 0.24 -13.88 -3.60
CA SER A 44 0.48 -14.87 -4.66
C SER A 44 -0.29 -16.18 -4.49
N GLU A 45 -0.71 -16.49 -3.26
CA GLU A 45 -1.43 -17.72 -2.91
C GLU A 45 -2.87 -17.43 -2.48
N GLU A 46 -3.29 -16.17 -2.51
CA GLU A 46 -4.60 -15.67 -2.11
C GLU A 46 -5.07 -16.21 -0.74
N ARG A 47 -4.15 -16.33 0.21
CA ARG A 47 -4.42 -16.92 1.52
C ARG A 47 -3.84 -16.10 2.67
N TRP A 48 -4.41 -16.31 3.84
CA TRP A 48 -3.88 -15.82 5.10
C TRP A 48 -3.02 -16.90 5.75
N GLU A 49 -1.82 -16.51 6.17
CA GLU A 49 -1.00 -17.30 7.07
C GLU A 49 -1.19 -16.79 8.49
N GLU A 50 -1.37 -17.74 9.41
CA GLU A 50 -1.57 -17.48 10.84
C GLU A 50 -0.35 -17.98 11.62
N GLU A 51 0.20 -17.12 12.47
CA GLU A 51 1.33 -17.44 13.33
C GLU A 51 1.08 -16.96 14.77
N SER A 52 1.50 -17.74 15.76
CA SER A 52 1.56 -17.27 17.15
C SER A 52 2.85 -16.48 17.37
N GLY A 53 2.74 -15.26 17.88
CA GLY A 53 3.87 -14.38 18.12
C GLY A 53 3.80 -13.66 19.45
N ARG A 54 4.75 -12.76 19.68
CA ARG A 54 4.70 -11.85 20.83
C ARG A 54 5.03 -10.44 20.39
N VAL A 55 4.35 -9.47 20.98
CA VAL A 55 4.68 -8.06 20.80
C VAL A 55 4.97 -7.40 22.14
N ARG A 56 5.85 -6.42 22.13
CA ARG A 56 6.09 -5.54 23.27
C ARG A 56 5.68 -4.12 22.89
N VAL A 57 4.47 -3.72 23.27
CA VAL A 57 3.91 -2.41 22.93
C VAL A 57 4.32 -1.38 23.97
N ARG A 58 4.79 -0.21 23.52
CA ARG A 58 4.99 0.96 24.37
C ARG A 58 3.72 1.81 24.33
N PRO A 59 3.18 2.26 25.49
CA PRO A 59 1.87 2.91 25.56
C PRO A 59 1.84 4.32 24.97
N GLU A 60 2.99 4.93 24.71
CA GLU A 60 3.09 6.28 24.16
C GLU A 60 2.81 6.28 22.66
N VAL A 61 1.78 7.03 22.24
CA VAL A 61 1.58 7.35 20.82
C VAL A 61 2.68 8.31 20.38
N PHE A 62 3.48 7.92 19.39
CA PHE A 62 4.54 8.77 18.86
C PHE A 62 4.16 9.49 17.56
N ALA A 63 3.16 8.98 16.83
CA ALA A 63 2.63 9.59 15.62
C ALA A 63 1.14 9.31 15.45
N ARG A 64 0.44 10.17 14.72
CA ARG A 64 -0.98 10.03 14.35
C ARG A 64 -1.16 10.41 12.88
N GLY A 65 -1.82 9.54 12.13
CA GLY A 65 -2.31 9.84 10.78
C GLY A 65 -3.75 10.34 10.83
N GLY A 66 -4.43 10.31 9.68
CA GLY A 66 -5.85 10.73 9.59
C GLY A 66 -6.82 9.82 10.36
N MET A 67 -6.56 8.51 10.39
CA MET A 67 -7.47 7.52 10.99
C MET A 67 -6.82 6.69 12.12
N ARG A 68 -5.49 6.71 12.23
CA ARG A 68 -4.73 5.75 13.04
C ARG A 68 -3.69 6.40 13.94
N SER A 69 -3.44 5.77 15.08
CA SER A 69 -2.37 6.12 16.03
C SER A 69 -1.28 5.06 16.01
N CYS A 70 -0.03 5.52 16.01
CA CYS A 70 1.17 4.68 15.94
C CYS A 70 1.81 4.55 17.32
N PHE A 71 2.05 3.31 17.74
CA PHE A 71 2.72 2.95 18.98
C PHE A 71 4.04 2.25 18.64
N PRO A 72 5.17 2.62 19.25
CA PRO A 72 6.39 1.89 19.05
C PRO A 72 6.29 0.53 19.73
N CYS A 73 6.60 -0.55 19.02
CA CYS A 73 6.64 -1.88 19.60
C CYS A 73 7.93 -2.63 19.24
N ASP A 74 8.16 -3.75 19.91
CA ASP A 74 9.06 -4.78 19.41
C ASP A 74 8.20 -5.96 18.93
N ASP A 75 8.38 -6.40 17.68
CA ASP A 75 7.83 -7.65 17.15
C ASP A 75 8.83 -8.78 17.48
N ILE A 76 8.38 -9.80 18.20
CA ILE A 76 9.24 -10.82 18.80
C ILE A 76 8.88 -12.18 18.20
N ASP A 77 9.85 -12.78 17.49
CA ASP A 77 9.72 -14.08 16.85
C ASP A 77 9.78 -15.25 17.86
N SER A 78 9.58 -16.47 17.37
CA SER A 78 9.62 -17.70 18.18
C SER A 78 10.98 -18.01 18.80
N GLU A 79 12.07 -17.49 18.22
CA GLU A 79 13.44 -17.66 18.72
C GLU A 79 13.82 -16.58 19.75
N GLY A 80 12.95 -15.58 19.96
CA GLY A 80 13.15 -14.46 20.86
C GLY A 80 13.89 -13.28 20.22
N GLY A 81 14.13 -13.31 18.90
CA GLY A 81 14.61 -12.18 18.13
C GLY A 81 13.58 -11.05 18.17
N ALA A 82 14.04 -9.82 18.41
CA ALA A 82 13.17 -8.66 18.56
C ALA A 82 13.47 -7.61 17.50
N THR A 83 12.50 -7.36 16.62
CA THR A 83 12.57 -6.34 15.56
C THR A 83 11.84 -5.08 16.01
N LYS A 84 12.41 -3.90 15.76
CA LYS A 84 11.73 -2.63 16.03
C LYS A 84 10.59 -2.46 15.03
N ALA A 85 9.39 -2.26 15.55
CA ALA A 85 8.17 -2.22 14.78
C ALA A 85 7.24 -1.11 15.25
N VAL A 86 6.21 -0.86 14.47
CA VAL A 86 5.13 0.09 14.76
C VAL A 86 3.83 -0.70 14.81
N LEU A 87 3.12 -0.60 15.92
CA LEU A 87 1.74 -1.04 16.05
C LEU A 87 0.81 0.13 15.70
N LYS A 88 -0.11 -0.07 14.76
CA LYS A 88 -1.10 0.93 14.36
C LYS A 88 -2.50 0.47 14.72
N LEU A 89 -3.25 1.36 15.38
CA LEU A 89 -4.66 1.15 15.71
C LEU A 89 -5.49 2.30 15.15
N PHE A 90 -6.73 2.01 14.75
CA PHE A 90 -7.71 3.05 14.52
C PHE A 90 -7.93 3.88 15.79
N HIS A 91 -8.18 5.18 15.64
CA HIS A 91 -8.34 6.10 16.77
C HIS A 91 -9.37 5.62 17.80
N ASP A 92 -10.46 4.99 17.33
CA ASP A 92 -11.55 4.52 18.16
C ASP A 92 -11.20 3.28 19.01
N ASP A 93 -10.19 2.51 18.60
CA ASP A 93 -9.71 1.32 19.33
C ASP A 93 -8.58 1.64 20.32
N VAL A 94 -7.96 2.82 20.23
CA VAL A 94 -6.91 3.26 21.16
C VAL A 94 -7.34 3.20 22.63
N PRO A 95 -8.56 3.60 23.02
CA PRO A 95 -9.07 3.38 24.39
C PRO A 95 -9.01 1.92 24.85
N ALA A 96 -9.41 0.97 23.99
CA ALA A 96 -9.41 -0.45 24.33
C ALA A 96 -7.99 -0.96 24.58
N LEU A 97 -7.02 -0.49 23.77
CA LEU A 97 -5.60 -0.75 23.99
C LEU A 97 -5.10 -0.18 25.33
N LEU A 98 -5.31 1.11 25.59
CA LEU A 98 -4.64 1.80 26.70
C LEU A 98 -5.34 1.70 28.05
N ARG A 99 -6.67 1.61 28.05
CA ARG A 99 -7.50 1.64 29.26
C ARG A 99 -8.33 0.37 29.46
N GLY A 100 -8.27 -0.56 28.50
CA GLY A 100 -9.16 -1.72 28.46
C GLY A 100 -10.56 -1.36 27.97
N GLY A 101 -11.42 -2.37 27.87
CA GLY A 101 -12.74 -2.27 27.25
C GLY A 101 -12.76 -2.90 25.87
N ASN A 102 -13.92 -2.86 25.20
CA ASN A 102 -14.09 -3.47 23.88
C ASN A 102 -13.58 -2.55 22.78
N ALA A 103 -12.87 -3.11 21.80
CA ALA A 103 -12.62 -2.46 20.52
C ALA A 103 -13.96 -2.14 19.83
N VAL A 104 -13.97 -1.04 19.10
CA VAL A 104 -15.15 -0.47 18.42
C VAL A 104 -15.14 -0.81 16.94
N CYS A 105 -13.98 -0.77 16.30
CA CYS A 105 -13.85 -1.04 14.88
C CYS A 105 -14.14 -2.51 14.56
N ASP A 106 -14.75 -2.78 13.39
CA ASP A 106 -14.83 -4.15 12.88
C ASP A 106 -13.38 -4.60 12.57
N PRO A 107 -12.91 -5.73 13.13
CA PRO A 107 -11.58 -6.24 12.84
C PRO A 107 -11.26 -6.34 11.35
N LYS A 108 -12.26 -6.55 10.50
CA LYS A 108 -12.10 -6.60 9.04
C LYS A 108 -11.36 -5.39 8.47
N GLU A 109 -11.50 -4.21 9.06
CA GLU A 109 -10.80 -3.01 8.58
C GLU A 109 -9.27 -3.20 8.66
N TYR A 110 -8.74 -3.81 9.72
CA TYR A 110 -7.30 -4.11 9.81
C TYR A 110 -6.84 -5.13 8.76
N PHE A 111 -7.68 -6.11 8.43
CA PHE A 111 -7.38 -7.08 7.36
C PHE A 111 -7.40 -6.41 5.99
N LEU A 112 -8.32 -5.47 5.74
CA LEU A 112 -8.36 -4.68 4.52
C LEU A 112 -7.09 -3.82 4.36
N GLU A 113 -6.63 -3.18 5.44
CA GLU A 113 -5.36 -2.42 5.44
C GLU A 113 -4.15 -3.30 5.10
N SER A 114 -4.04 -4.49 5.70
CA SER A 114 -2.96 -5.41 5.39
C SER A 114 -3.02 -5.91 3.94
N MET A 115 -4.23 -6.14 3.39
CA MET A 115 -4.40 -6.49 1.98
C MET A 115 -3.99 -5.35 1.04
N CYS A 116 -4.30 -4.08 1.37
CA CYS A 116 -3.82 -2.92 0.60
C CYS A 116 -2.30 -2.94 0.48
N SER A 117 -1.59 -3.12 1.59
CA SER A 117 -0.12 -3.19 1.60
C SER A 117 0.43 -4.36 0.78
N ALA A 118 -0.18 -5.54 0.88
CA ALA A 118 0.26 -6.71 0.11
C ALA A 118 0.05 -6.55 -1.41
N VAL A 119 -1.07 -5.94 -1.82
CA VAL A 119 -1.34 -5.63 -3.24
C VAL A 119 -0.37 -4.57 -3.76
N ALA A 120 -0.11 -3.52 -2.97
CA ALA A 120 0.86 -2.49 -3.31
C ALA A 120 2.27 -3.08 -3.50
N ASP A 121 2.70 -3.97 -2.60
CA ASP A 121 3.99 -4.65 -2.71
C ASP A 121 4.06 -5.55 -3.96
N THR A 122 2.98 -6.25 -4.30
CA THR A 122 2.91 -7.08 -5.52
C THR A 122 3.11 -6.23 -6.78
N TYR A 123 2.49 -5.05 -6.85
CA TYR A 123 2.72 -4.10 -7.95
C TYR A 123 4.14 -3.53 -7.92
N ALA A 124 4.70 -3.27 -6.73
CA ALA A 124 6.07 -2.77 -6.59
C ALA A 124 7.11 -3.77 -7.13
N GLN A 125 6.94 -5.06 -6.82
CA GLN A 125 7.80 -6.12 -7.36
C GLN A 125 7.72 -6.20 -8.89
N SER A 126 6.53 -6.07 -9.46
CA SER A 126 6.34 -6.05 -10.92
C SER A 126 6.93 -4.79 -11.56
N PHE A 127 6.72 -3.62 -10.95
CA PHE A 127 7.32 -2.36 -11.37
C PHE A 127 8.85 -2.46 -11.39
N ASN A 128 9.47 -2.99 -10.33
CA ASN A 128 10.92 -3.13 -10.23
C ASN A 128 11.49 -4.07 -11.28
N ARG A 129 10.80 -5.19 -11.57
CA ARG A 129 11.19 -6.10 -12.67
C ARG A 129 11.18 -5.40 -14.02
N GLU A 130 10.14 -4.62 -14.31
CA GLU A 130 10.03 -3.91 -15.57
C GLU A 130 11.03 -2.75 -15.67
N ALA A 131 11.25 -2.01 -14.59
CA ALA A 131 12.27 -0.96 -14.52
C ALA A 131 13.68 -1.51 -14.77
N ALA A 132 14.01 -2.66 -14.15
CA ALA A 132 15.29 -3.33 -14.36
C ALA A 132 15.48 -3.81 -15.81
N ARG A 133 14.40 -4.27 -16.47
CA ARG A 133 14.44 -4.67 -17.89
C ARG A 133 14.55 -3.47 -18.84
N ALA A 134 13.89 -2.37 -18.54
CA ALA A 134 13.91 -1.15 -19.35
C ALA A 134 15.30 -0.48 -19.34
N GLY A 135 15.97 -0.47 -18.18
CA GLY A 135 17.27 0.18 -18.02
C GLY A 135 17.20 1.70 -18.22
N GLY A 136 18.31 2.31 -18.64
CA GLY A 136 18.37 3.76 -18.90
C GLY A 136 17.96 4.59 -17.68
N VAL A 137 16.97 5.48 -17.84
CA VAL A 137 16.44 6.32 -16.75
C VAL A 137 15.71 5.53 -15.66
N ALA A 138 15.28 4.29 -15.95
CA ALA A 138 14.67 3.39 -14.98
C ALA A 138 15.70 2.49 -14.27
N ALA A 139 16.97 2.51 -14.70
CA ALA A 139 18.01 1.70 -14.10
C ALA A 139 18.25 2.11 -12.65
N GLY A 140 18.11 1.16 -11.73
CA GLY A 140 18.29 1.39 -10.29
C GLY A 140 17.09 2.03 -9.58
N VAL A 141 16.01 2.34 -10.31
CA VAL A 141 14.75 2.75 -9.68
C VAL A 141 14.09 1.52 -9.07
N ALA A 142 13.76 1.61 -7.79
CA ALA A 142 13.04 0.57 -7.07
C ALA A 142 12.02 1.17 -6.11
N VAL A 143 10.87 0.52 -6.03
CA VAL A 143 9.79 0.79 -5.08
C VAL A 143 9.70 -0.40 -4.14
N ALA A 144 9.58 -0.16 -2.85
CA ALA A 144 9.41 -1.22 -1.85
C ALA A 144 8.36 -0.79 -0.83
N PHE A 145 7.52 -1.73 -0.39
CA PHE A 145 6.62 -1.52 0.74
C PHE A 145 7.05 -2.36 1.93
N VAL A 146 6.86 -1.83 3.14
CA VAL A 146 7.11 -2.61 4.36
C VAL A 146 6.09 -3.75 4.48
N PRO A 147 6.50 -4.94 4.95
CA PRO A 147 5.56 -6.01 5.23
C PRO A 147 4.63 -5.60 6.38
N VAL A 148 3.33 -5.86 6.22
CA VAL A 148 2.29 -5.55 7.20
C VAL A 148 1.55 -6.80 7.59
N SER A 149 1.45 -7.05 8.89
CA SER A 149 0.62 -8.12 9.44
C SER A 149 -0.45 -7.55 10.35
N VAL A 150 -1.62 -8.20 10.40
CA VAL A 150 -2.62 -7.93 11.43
C VAL A 150 -2.23 -8.69 12.70
N VAL A 151 -2.36 -8.06 13.86
CA VAL A 151 -2.16 -8.72 15.16
C VAL A 151 -3.44 -8.69 15.97
N TYR A 152 -3.79 -9.84 16.55
CA TYR A 152 -4.81 -9.97 17.58
C TYR A 152 -4.13 -10.07 18.94
N LEU A 153 -4.33 -9.07 19.81
CA LEU A 153 -3.76 -9.00 21.16
C LEU A 153 -4.56 -9.88 22.13
N ILE A 154 -4.28 -11.19 22.12
CA ILE A 154 -5.10 -12.21 22.80
C ILE A 154 -5.11 -12.09 24.33
N GLU A 155 -4.08 -11.50 24.92
CA GLU A 155 -4.00 -11.27 26.37
C GLU A 155 -4.86 -10.07 26.81
N ARG A 156 -5.36 -9.26 25.87
CA ARG A 156 -6.17 -8.07 26.18
C ARG A 156 -7.67 -8.39 26.12
N PRO A 157 -8.45 -8.02 27.14
CA PRO A 157 -9.89 -8.10 27.07
C PRO A 157 -10.40 -7.17 25.96
N GLY A 158 -11.52 -7.54 25.33
CA GLY A 158 -12.21 -6.65 24.39
C GLY A 158 -11.79 -6.75 22.92
N ARG A 159 -11.12 -7.85 22.55
CA ARG A 159 -10.92 -8.26 21.15
C ARG A 159 -10.16 -7.20 20.33
N VAL A 160 -9.01 -6.76 20.84
CA VAL A 160 -8.22 -5.67 20.25
C VAL A 160 -7.35 -6.18 19.09
N PHE A 161 -7.57 -5.60 17.91
CA PHE A 161 -6.73 -5.81 16.73
C PHE A 161 -5.89 -4.58 16.42
N GLY A 162 -4.83 -4.77 15.64
CA GLY A 162 -4.01 -3.70 15.08
C GLY A 162 -3.22 -4.21 13.88
N THR A 163 -2.51 -3.34 13.18
CA THR A 163 -1.48 -3.75 12.21
C THR A 163 -0.09 -3.52 12.78
N VAL A 164 0.85 -4.40 12.45
CA VAL A 164 2.27 -4.28 12.80
C VAL A 164 3.11 -4.28 11.54
N GLU A 165 4.08 -3.36 11.50
CA GLU A 165 5.05 -3.23 10.42
C GLU A 165 6.42 -2.83 10.98
N PRO A 166 7.52 -3.08 10.26
CA PRO A 166 8.85 -2.59 10.63
C PRO A 166 8.90 -1.07 10.84
N MET A 167 9.64 -0.64 11.86
CA MET A 167 9.88 0.77 12.10
C MET A 167 10.77 1.36 10.99
N LEU A 168 10.24 2.33 10.25
CA LEU A 168 11.04 3.10 9.30
C LEU A 168 12.00 4.04 10.04
N VAL A 169 13.28 4.00 9.67
CA VAL A 169 14.31 4.89 10.20
C VAL A 169 14.68 5.92 9.14
N GLY A 170 14.39 7.20 9.40
CA GLY A 170 14.69 8.29 8.48
C GLY A 170 13.65 9.42 8.54
N SER A 171 13.77 10.36 7.62
CA SER A 171 12.82 11.47 7.47
C SER A 171 11.61 11.00 6.67
N TYR A 172 10.44 10.94 7.31
CA TYR A 172 9.19 10.51 6.65
C TYR A 172 8.66 11.59 5.70
N LYS A 173 8.26 11.19 4.49
CA LYS A 173 7.66 12.04 3.46
C LYS A 173 6.40 11.39 2.87
N LYS A 174 5.36 12.19 2.66
CA LYS A 174 4.16 11.81 1.89
C LYS A 174 4.31 12.37 0.46
N HIS A 175 4.28 11.52 -0.55
CA HIS A 175 4.50 11.92 -1.96
C HIS A 175 3.19 12.16 -2.72
N SER A 176 2.15 11.42 -2.38
CA SER A 176 0.80 11.61 -2.90
C SER A 176 -0.23 11.31 -1.82
N ASP A 177 -1.42 11.90 -1.95
CA ASP A 177 -2.58 11.49 -1.15
C ASP A 177 -3.63 10.68 -1.94
N ASN A 178 -4.62 10.13 -1.24
CA ASN A 178 -5.74 9.39 -1.84
C ASN A 178 -6.81 10.28 -2.52
N ASP A 179 -6.65 11.60 -2.50
CA ASP A 179 -7.56 12.56 -3.12
C ASP A 179 -6.99 13.18 -4.41
N GLY A 180 -5.79 12.75 -4.82
CA GLY A 180 -5.11 13.20 -6.02
C GLY A 180 -4.31 14.50 -5.83
N HIS A 181 -4.11 14.94 -4.58
CA HIS A 181 -3.22 16.05 -4.27
C HIS A 181 -1.75 15.62 -4.36
N ARG A 182 -0.90 16.60 -4.70
CA ARG A 182 0.55 16.47 -4.80
C ARG A 182 1.17 17.45 -3.83
N ASP A 183 2.15 17.02 -3.05
CA ASP A 183 3.09 17.98 -2.50
C ASP A 183 3.97 18.50 -3.65
N ARG A 184 4.08 19.83 -3.78
CA ARG A 184 4.81 20.45 -4.88
C ARG A 184 6.32 20.28 -4.65
N LEU A 185 6.96 19.56 -5.57
CA LEU A 185 8.40 19.54 -5.86
C LEU A 185 9.28 18.98 -4.72
N GLY A 186 9.41 17.66 -4.65
CA GLY A 186 10.63 17.03 -4.15
C GLY A 186 11.81 17.33 -5.08
N GLU A 187 12.93 17.75 -4.52
CA GLU A 187 14.15 18.12 -5.27
C GLU A 187 14.84 16.91 -5.92
N ASP A 188 14.45 15.68 -5.56
CA ASP A 188 15.17 14.44 -5.89
C ASP A 188 14.45 13.49 -6.87
N GLY A 189 13.36 13.92 -7.54
CA GLY A 189 12.63 13.10 -8.52
C GLY A 189 11.77 11.96 -7.94
N GLU A 190 11.74 11.77 -6.63
CA GLU A 190 10.94 10.74 -5.96
C GLU A 190 9.44 10.86 -6.22
N ASP A 191 8.95 12.09 -6.39
CA ASP A 191 7.55 12.34 -6.73
C ASP A 191 7.23 11.81 -8.14
N GLU A 192 8.22 11.79 -9.06
CA GLU A 192 8.06 11.21 -10.40
C GLU A 192 7.98 9.68 -10.34
N VAL A 193 8.76 9.05 -9.45
CA VAL A 193 8.70 7.60 -9.19
C VAL A 193 7.34 7.23 -8.62
N ALA A 194 6.86 7.93 -7.58
CA ALA A 194 5.56 7.68 -6.97
C ALA A 194 4.40 7.83 -7.97
N GLN A 195 4.47 8.84 -8.84
CA GLN A 195 3.49 9.07 -9.90
C GLN A 195 3.52 7.98 -10.97
N ALA A 196 4.71 7.62 -11.45
CA ALA A 196 4.88 6.55 -12.44
C ALA A 196 4.41 5.20 -11.87
N PHE A 197 4.71 4.92 -10.60
CA PHE A 197 4.27 3.70 -9.92
C PHE A 197 2.75 3.62 -9.76
N SER A 198 2.11 4.71 -9.32
CA SER A 198 0.65 4.76 -9.19
C SER A 198 -0.02 4.54 -10.55
N TYR A 199 0.45 5.20 -11.60
CA TYR A 199 -0.05 5.02 -12.97
C TYR A 199 0.26 3.63 -13.55
N PHE A 200 1.44 3.07 -13.24
CA PHE A 200 1.81 1.71 -13.60
C PHE A 200 0.81 0.70 -13.06
N SER A 201 0.44 0.80 -11.77
CA SER A 201 -0.54 -0.10 -11.16
C SER A 201 -1.91 -0.01 -11.84
N TYR A 202 -2.33 1.20 -12.21
CA TYR A 202 -3.55 1.45 -12.98
C TYR A 202 -3.53 0.77 -14.36
N VAL A 203 -2.45 0.97 -15.13
CA VAL A 203 -2.35 0.37 -16.46
C VAL A 203 -2.26 -1.15 -16.38
N ARG A 204 -1.44 -1.69 -15.47
CA ARG A 204 -1.18 -3.14 -15.34
C ARG A 204 -2.35 -3.90 -14.73
N SER A 205 -3.21 -3.22 -13.97
CA SER A 205 -4.48 -3.78 -13.49
C SER A 205 -5.60 -3.73 -14.55
N ASN A 206 -5.31 -3.29 -15.78
CA ASN A 206 -6.32 -2.99 -16.80
C ASN A 206 -7.36 -1.97 -16.32
N ASN A 207 -6.89 -0.92 -15.66
CA ASN A 207 -7.68 0.19 -15.13
C ASN A 207 -8.65 -0.22 -13.99
N LEU A 208 -8.46 -1.41 -13.39
CA LEU A 208 -9.33 -1.94 -12.34
C LEU A 208 -8.89 -1.57 -10.93
N LEU A 209 -7.59 -1.37 -10.72
CA LEU A 209 -6.98 -1.04 -9.43
C LEU A 209 -5.95 0.07 -9.59
N MET A 210 -5.84 0.95 -8.60
CA MET A 210 -4.80 1.98 -8.55
C MET A 210 -4.25 2.07 -7.14
N VAL A 211 -2.94 1.86 -7.00
CA VAL A 211 -2.21 2.13 -5.76
C VAL A 211 -1.93 3.63 -5.68
N CYS A 212 -2.23 4.22 -4.52
CA CYS A 212 -2.05 5.63 -4.20
C CYS A 212 -1.64 5.79 -2.72
N ASP A 213 -1.67 7.00 -2.17
CA ASP A 213 -1.12 7.31 -0.83
C ASP A 213 0.33 6.81 -0.70
N ILE A 214 1.20 7.19 -1.64
CA ILE A 214 2.61 6.77 -1.61
C ILE A 214 3.35 7.60 -0.56
N GLN A 215 3.78 6.97 0.52
CA GLN A 215 4.40 7.64 1.66
C GLN A 215 5.40 6.73 2.38
N GLY A 216 6.47 7.30 2.93
CA GLY A 216 7.52 6.52 3.59
C GLY A 216 8.82 7.28 3.72
N VAL A 217 9.93 6.57 3.70
CA VAL A 217 11.27 7.18 3.78
C VAL A 217 11.92 7.21 2.41
N PRO A 218 12.29 8.40 1.90
CA PRO A 218 13.13 8.60 0.71
C PRO A 218 14.33 7.64 0.65
N GLY A 219 14.54 7.00 -0.50
CA GLY A 219 15.58 5.97 -0.69
C GLY A 219 15.45 4.71 0.18
N GLY A 220 14.35 4.56 0.91
CA GLY A 220 14.03 3.44 1.78
C GLY A 220 12.81 2.66 1.29
N ALA A 221 11.80 2.52 2.15
CA ALA A 221 10.55 1.83 1.85
C ALA A 221 9.34 2.71 2.13
N TYR A 222 8.26 2.45 1.41
CA TYR A 222 6.94 3.01 1.60
C TYR A 222 6.10 2.18 2.57
N THR A 223 5.04 2.79 3.10
CA THR A 223 4.10 2.18 4.03
C THR A 223 2.73 2.84 3.90
N ASP A 224 1.69 2.24 4.50
CA ASP A 224 0.31 2.71 4.48
C ASP A 224 -0.18 3.17 3.09
N PRO A 225 -0.05 2.34 2.03
CA PRO A 225 -0.65 2.66 0.75
C PRO A 225 -2.18 2.58 0.84
N GLN A 226 -2.84 3.23 -0.11
CA GLN A 226 -4.26 3.04 -0.38
C GLN A 226 -4.45 2.44 -1.76
N VAL A 227 -5.43 1.55 -1.91
CA VAL A 227 -5.86 1.03 -3.22
C VAL A 227 -7.26 1.53 -3.53
N HIS A 228 -7.41 2.17 -4.69
CA HIS A 228 -8.72 2.41 -5.29
C HIS A 228 -9.08 1.23 -6.19
N SER A 229 -10.33 0.79 -6.14
CA SER A 229 -10.88 -0.21 -7.08
C SER A 229 -11.93 0.42 -7.98
N TRP A 230 -12.06 -0.07 -9.22
CA TRP A 230 -12.99 0.52 -10.17
C TRP A 230 -14.45 0.49 -9.67
N ASP A 231 -14.84 -0.60 -9.02
CA ASP A 231 -16.18 -0.82 -8.47
C ASP A 231 -16.37 -0.21 -7.07
N GLY A 232 -15.31 0.32 -6.45
CA GLY A 232 -15.33 0.88 -5.11
C GLY A 232 -15.45 -0.15 -3.98
N ASN A 233 -15.33 -1.45 -4.28
CA ASN A 233 -15.39 -2.50 -3.29
C ASN A 233 -14.00 -2.88 -2.75
N GLY A 234 -13.95 -3.30 -1.48
CA GLY A 234 -12.71 -3.74 -0.82
C GLY A 234 -11.79 -2.59 -0.42
N PHE A 235 -10.59 -2.92 0.06
CA PHE A 235 -9.50 -1.99 0.36
C PHE A 235 -9.78 -0.91 1.43
N GLY A 236 -10.79 -1.12 2.27
CA GLY A 236 -11.07 -0.30 3.45
C GLY A 236 -11.72 1.04 3.13
N ALA A 237 -11.97 1.82 4.18
CA ALA A 237 -12.71 3.09 4.09
C ALA A 237 -12.03 4.17 3.22
N GLY A 238 -10.74 4.05 2.94
CA GLY A 238 -10.01 5.00 2.08
C GLY A 238 -10.13 4.74 0.58
N ASN A 239 -10.82 3.66 0.16
CA ASN A 239 -11.10 3.37 -1.24
C ASN A 239 -12.17 4.34 -1.79
N ASN A 240 -11.73 5.34 -2.56
CA ASN A 240 -12.59 6.33 -3.20
C ASN A 240 -13.12 5.87 -4.58
N GLY A 241 -12.89 4.60 -4.91
CA GLY A 241 -13.34 3.95 -6.12
C GLY A 241 -12.83 4.63 -7.40
N ARG A 242 -13.62 4.48 -8.48
CA ARG A 242 -13.40 5.17 -9.76
C ARG A 242 -13.18 6.68 -9.63
N GLN A 243 -13.91 7.35 -8.72
CA GLN A 243 -13.76 8.80 -8.56
C GLN A 243 -12.37 9.17 -8.03
N GLY A 244 -11.80 8.38 -7.13
CA GLY A 244 -10.42 8.54 -6.67
C GLY A 244 -9.42 8.39 -7.80
N MET A 245 -9.61 7.40 -8.67
CA MET A 245 -8.78 7.20 -9.86
C MET A 245 -8.85 8.39 -10.82
N GLU A 246 -10.07 8.88 -11.10
CA GLU A 246 -10.28 10.03 -11.99
C GLU A 246 -9.60 11.30 -11.45
N ARG A 247 -9.62 11.53 -10.13
CA ARG A 247 -8.92 12.65 -9.50
C ARG A 247 -7.40 12.53 -9.64
N PHE A 248 -6.84 11.33 -9.45
CA PHE A 248 -5.43 11.08 -9.70
C PHE A 248 -5.07 11.37 -11.17
N LEU A 249 -5.83 10.81 -12.12
CA LEU A 249 -5.59 10.97 -13.56
C LEU A 249 -5.71 12.42 -14.02
N ALA A 250 -6.64 13.20 -13.46
CA ALA A 250 -6.82 14.61 -13.79
C ALA A 250 -5.61 15.48 -13.41
N SER A 251 -4.84 15.07 -12.40
CA SER A 251 -3.61 15.77 -12.02
C SER A 251 -2.34 15.12 -12.60
N PHE A 252 -2.44 13.88 -13.09
CA PHE A 252 -1.31 13.04 -13.52
C PHE A 252 -0.48 13.70 -14.63
N SER A 253 0.84 13.73 -14.41
CA SER A 253 1.81 14.18 -15.41
C SER A 253 2.66 13.00 -15.82
N TYR A 254 2.52 12.60 -17.09
CA TYR A 254 3.35 11.58 -17.71
C TYR A 254 4.83 12.01 -17.69
N ASN A 255 5.74 11.11 -17.29
CA ASN A 255 7.16 11.42 -17.11
C ASN A 255 8.08 10.41 -17.82
N LEU A 256 9.41 10.62 -17.74
CA LEU A 256 10.40 9.78 -18.41
C LEU A 256 10.40 8.33 -17.92
N LEU A 257 10.02 8.07 -16.66
CA LEU A 257 9.86 6.71 -16.16
C LEU A 257 8.68 6.01 -16.81
N CYS A 258 7.56 6.71 -17.01
CA CYS A 258 6.43 6.16 -17.74
C CYS A 258 6.82 5.77 -19.17
N GLU A 259 7.61 6.61 -19.85
CA GLU A 259 8.15 6.32 -21.18
C GLU A 259 9.08 5.12 -21.19
N ALA A 260 10.03 5.05 -20.24
CA ALA A 260 10.95 3.92 -20.12
C ALA A 260 10.21 2.59 -19.87
N LEU A 261 9.15 2.62 -19.06
CA LEU A 261 8.28 1.48 -18.77
C LEU A 261 7.24 1.20 -19.87
N GLN A 262 7.30 1.94 -20.99
CA GLN A 262 6.39 1.80 -22.14
C GLN A 262 4.90 1.86 -21.73
N LEU A 263 4.57 2.71 -20.76
CA LEU A 263 3.19 2.93 -20.36
C LEU A 263 2.44 3.70 -21.46
N PRO A 264 1.16 3.40 -21.72
CA PRO A 264 0.39 4.18 -22.66
C PRO A 264 0.27 5.61 -22.14
N ARG A 265 0.38 6.60 -23.02
CA ARG A 265 -0.05 7.95 -22.68
C ARG A 265 -1.56 7.93 -22.48
N ALA A 266 -2.07 8.70 -21.52
CA ALA A 266 -3.48 8.84 -21.18
C ALA A 266 -4.31 9.53 -22.29
N LYS A 267 -4.19 9.08 -23.54
CA LYS A 267 -5.24 9.23 -24.53
C LYS A 267 -6.25 8.12 -24.25
N GLU A 268 -7.53 8.45 -24.41
CA GLU A 268 -8.62 7.49 -24.33
C GLU A 268 -8.32 6.32 -25.28
N GLU A 269 -7.91 5.20 -24.71
CA GLU A 269 -7.89 3.90 -25.39
C GLU A 269 -9.35 3.58 -25.70
N THR A 270 -9.67 3.36 -26.97
CA THR A 270 -11.01 2.94 -27.35
C THR A 270 -11.28 1.52 -26.82
N ASP A 271 -12.56 1.16 -26.63
CA ASP A 271 -12.94 -0.20 -26.22
C ASP A 271 -12.34 -1.28 -27.14
N GLU A 272 -12.18 -0.98 -28.44
CA GLU A 272 -11.54 -1.88 -29.41
C GLU A 272 -10.04 -2.05 -29.16
N GLU A 273 -9.32 -0.96 -28.86
CA GLU A 273 -7.90 -1.00 -28.54
C GLU A 273 -7.66 -1.73 -27.21
N MET A 274 -8.50 -1.47 -26.20
CA MET A 274 -8.45 -2.16 -24.91
C MET A 274 -8.73 -3.65 -25.06
N ALA A 275 -9.79 -4.03 -25.78
CA ALA A 275 -10.14 -5.42 -26.03
C ALA A 275 -9.01 -6.15 -26.77
N LYS A 276 -8.40 -5.50 -27.77
CA LYS A 276 -7.27 -6.06 -28.50
C LYS A 276 -6.06 -6.27 -27.59
N ARG A 277 -5.71 -5.29 -26.75
CA ARG A 277 -4.60 -5.39 -25.80
C ARG A 277 -4.83 -6.49 -24.76
N LEU A 278 -6.04 -6.59 -24.19
CA LEU A 278 -6.41 -7.66 -23.27
C LEU A 278 -6.28 -9.04 -23.92
N GLN A 279 -6.74 -9.17 -25.16
CA GLN A 279 -6.63 -10.41 -25.93
C GLN A 279 -5.17 -10.77 -26.23
N GLU A 280 -4.32 -9.81 -26.57
CA GLU A 280 -2.88 -10.04 -26.80
C GLU A 280 -2.18 -10.51 -25.53
N VAL A 281 -2.47 -9.88 -24.37
CA VAL A 281 -1.94 -10.30 -23.07
C VAL A 281 -2.40 -11.72 -22.74
N GLU A 282 -3.69 -12.01 -22.88
CA GLU A 282 -4.25 -13.33 -22.60
C GLU A 282 -3.64 -14.42 -23.49
N VAL A 283 -3.41 -14.15 -24.78
CA VAL A 283 -2.71 -15.08 -25.69
C VAL A 283 -1.26 -15.32 -25.23
N GLN A 284 -0.60 -14.31 -24.70
CA GLN A 284 0.79 -14.42 -24.24
C GLN A 284 0.90 -15.18 -22.91
N THR A 285 0.01 -14.91 -21.94
CA THR A 285 -0.03 -15.59 -20.64
C THR A 285 -0.62 -17.00 -20.71
N ALA A 286 -1.55 -17.26 -21.64
CA ALA A 286 -2.12 -18.59 -21.84
C ALA A 286 -1.10 -19.62 -22.38
N ARG A 287 0.10 -19.20 -22.77
CA ARG A 287 1.23 -20.11 -23.00
C ARG A 287 1.71 -20.81 -21.73
N GLU A 288 1.47 -20.22 -20.57
CA GLU A 288 2.03 -20.70 -19.30
C GLU A 288 1.03 -21.57 -18.51
N ASP A 289 -0.29 -21.34 -18.58
CA ASP A 289 -1.24 -22.00 -17.66
C ASP A 289 -2.65 -22.40 -18.20
N ASN A 290 -2.91 -22.48 -19.52
CA ASN A 290 -4.25 -22.84 -20.02
C ASN A 290 -4.29 -23.96 -21.09
N ASP A 291 -5.30 -24.83 -21.00
CA ASP A 291 -5.27 -26.14 -21.65
C ASP A 291 -5.56 -26.14 -23.17
N TRP A 292 -6.04 -25.03 -23.76
CA TRP A 292 -6.42 -24.98 -25.19
C TRP A 292 -6.22 -23.59 -25.82
N THR A 293 -5.02 -23.31 -26.34
CA THR A 293 -4.73 -22.13 -27.18
C THR A 293 -4.39 -22.53 -28.62
N THR A 294 -4.57 -21.61 -29.58
CA THR A 294 -4.12 -21.82 -30.97
C THR A 294 -2.62 -22.06 -31.06
N ALA A 295 -1.82 -21.45 -30.18
CA ALA A 295 -0.38 -21.70 -30.10
C ALA A 295 -0.06 -23.15 -29.69
N ARG A 296 -0.71 -23.70 -28.65
CA ARG A 296 -0.55 -25.11 -28.26
C ARG A 296 -1.08 -26.06 -29.33
N TYR A 297 -2.19 -25.70 -29.98
CA TYR A 297 -2.75 -26.48 -31.08
C TYR A 297 -1.76 -26.54 -32.26
N GLN A 298 -1.18 -25.41 -32.64
CA GLN A 298 -0.19 -25.33 -33.71
C GLN A 298 1.11 -26.05 -33.33
N ASP A 299 1.60 -25.91 -32.11
CA ASP A 299 2.81 -26.61 -31.65
C ASP A 299 2.58 -28.14 -31.59
N THR A 300 1.41 -28.59 -31.13
CA THR A 300 1.02 -30.00 -31.15
C THR A 300 0.95 -30.53 -32.58
N LEU A 301 0.36 -29.76 -33.50
CA LEU A 301 0.28 -30.10 -34.92
C LEU A 301 1.68 -30.16 -35.55
N ASP A 302 2.52 -29.16 -35.29
CA ASP A 302 3.88 -29.09 -35.82
C ASP A 302 4.76 -30.22 -35.27
N GLN A 303 4.59 -30.61 -34.01
CA GLN A 303 5.26 -31.79 -33.42
C GLN A 303 4.78 -33.10 -34.07
N PHE A 304 3.46 -33.25 -34.29
CA PHE A 304 2.91 -34.42 -34.98
C PHE A 304 3.40 -34.51 -36.43
N MET A 305 3.47 -33.39 -37.14
CA MET A 305 3.90 -33.34 -38.54
C MET A 305 5.43 -33.49 -38.72
N ARG A 306 6.20 -33.53 -37.63
CA ARG A 306 7.65 -33.82 -37.62
C ARG A 306 7.98 -35.31 -37.42
N LEU A 307 6.98 -36.16 -37.16
CA LEU A 307 7.09 -37.63 -37.11
C LEU A 307 6.84 -38.25 -38.49
#